data_AF-A0A1F8H3D7-F1
#
_entry.id   AF-A0A1F8H3D7-F1
#
_cell.length_a   1.000
_cell.length_b   1.000
_cell.length_c   1.000
_cell.angle_alpha   90.00
_cell.angle_beta   90.00
_cell.angle_gamma   90.00
#
_symmetry.space_group_name_H-M   'P 1'
#
loop_
_entity.id
_entity.type
_entity.pdbx_description
1 polymer ?
#
loop_
_entity_poly.entity_id
_entity_poly.type
_entity_poly.pdbx_seq_one_letter_code
_entity_poly.pdbx_strand_id
1 'polypeptide(L)'
;MTISINKGDSKTLVARHALALYLTANPDINLSPEQKLHAENLLAAKVPADQLIAGTKLEFNPDNILIAITAAQKLTPSQLAKYRAYLK
;
A
#
# COMPACT_ATOMS: atom_id res chain seq x y z
N MET A 1 9.45 -2.42 8.29
CA MET A 1 8.33 -2.58 9.24
C MET A 1 7.76 -3.97 9.12
N THR A 2 7.00 -4.43 10.11
CA THR A 2 6.49 -5.81 10.12
C THR A 2 4.99 -5.84 10.36
N ILE A 3 4.25 -6.57 9.53
CA ILE A 3 2.80 -6.77 9.64
C ILE A 3 2.53 -8.23 10.00
N SER A 4 1.76 -8.47 11.06
CA SER A 4 1.30 -9.82 11.40
C SER A 4 0.21 -10.26 10.43
N ILE A 5 0.34 -11.47 9.89
CA ILE A 5 -0.64 -12.06 8.98
C ILE A 5 -1.67 -12.87 9.78
N ASN A 6 -2.94 -12.53 9.62
CA ASN A 6 -4.07 -13.24 10.21
C ASN A 6 -4.81 -14.08 9.16
N LYS A 7 -5.59 -15.05 9.63
CA LYS A 7 -6.45 -15.85 8.75
C LYS A 7 -7.48 -14.93 8.08
N GLY A 8 -7.50 -14.93 6.74
CA GLY A 8 -8.39 -14.08 5.94
C GLY A 8 -7.75 -12.78 5.46
N ASP A 9 -6.51 -12.47 5.86
CA ASP A 9 -5.78 -11.32 5.31
C ASP A 9 -5.50 -11.52 3.83
N SER A 10 -5.70 -10.45 3.06
CA SER A 10 -5.36 -10.37 1.64
C SER A 10 -4.11 -9.52 1.44
N LYS A 11 -3.43 -9.67 0.30
CA LYS A 11 -2.27 -8.84 -0.09
C LYS A 11 -2.59 -7.36 0.01
N THR A 12 -3.80 -7.00 -0.41
CA THR A 12 -4.33 -5.63 -0.38
C THR A 12 -4.48 -5.13 1.05
N LEU A 13 -5.03 -5.95 1.96
CA LEU A 13 -5.22 -5.55 3.35
C LEU A 13 -3.88 -5.34 4.06
N VAL A 14 -2.90 -6.24 3.88
CA VAL A 14 -1.59 -6.07 4.50
C VAL A 14 -0.80 -4.91 3.89
N ALA A 15 -0.91 -4.68 2.58
CA ALA A 15 -0.31 -3.52 1.92
C ALA A 15 -0.94 -2.21 2.43
N ARG A 16 -2.25 -2.17 2.63
CA ARG A 16 -2.97 -1.03 3.23
C ARG A 16 -2.47 -0.73 4.63
N HIS A 17 -2.33 -1.76 5.47
CA HIS A 17 -1.81 -1.61 6.83
C HIS A 17 -0.37 -1.08 6.82
N ALA A 18 0.49 -1.63 5.97
CA ALA A 18 1.86 -1.16 5.85
C ALA A 18 1.93 0.30 5.41
N LEU A 19 1.15 0.69 4.40
CA LEU A 19 1.07 2.07 3.93
C LEU A 19 0.54 3.01 5.03
N ALA A 20 -0.53 2.62 5.73
CA ALA A 20 -1.12 3.41 6.80
C ALA A 20 -0.13 3.64 7.95
N LEU A 21 0.58 2.59 8.40
CA LEU A 21 1.62 2.73 9.42
C LEU A 21 2.74 3.66 8.97
N TYR A 22 3.17 3.58 7.71
CA TYR A 22 4.17 4.48 7.17
C TYR A 22 3.71 5.94 7.18
N LEU A 23 2.48 6.21 6.73
CA LEU A 23 1.93 7.58 6.68
C LEU A 23 1.71 8.16 8.08
N THR A 24 1.30 7.33 9.06
CA THR A 24 1.20 7.76 10.46
C THR A 24 2.56 8.14 11.04
N ALA A 25 3.63 7.43 10.66
CA ALA A 25 4.99 7.76 11.08
C ALA A 25 5.58 8.96 10.31
N ASN A 26 5.01 9.34 9.16
CA ASN A 26 5.50 10.41 8.28
C ASN A 26 4.36 11.38 7.93
N PRO A 27 3.90 12.21 8.89
CA PRO A 27 2.71 13.04 8.74
C PRO A 27 2.83 14.11 7.62
N ASP A 28 4.05 14.45 7.22
CA ASP A 28 4.31 15.39 6.12
C ASP A 28 3.90 14.83 4.75
N ILE A 29 3.79 13.50 4.63
CA ILE A 29 3.40 12.84 3.39
C ILE A 29 1.87 12.81 3.31
N ASN A 30 1.32 13.73 2.53
CA ASN A 30 -0.10 13.71 2.21
C ASN A 30 -0.34 13.06 0.84
N LEU A 31 -1.30 12.12 0.78
CA LEU A 31 -1.72 11.45 -0.44
C LEU A 31 -3.24 11.61 -0.61
N SER A 32 -3.68 11.90 -1.83
CA SER A 32 -5.10 11.84 -2.17
C SER A 32 -5.62 10.39 -2.07
N PRO A 33 -6.94 10.18 -1.94
CA PRO A 33 -7.51 8.83 -1.94
C PRO A 33 -7.08 7.99 -3.15
N GLU A 34 -7.02 8.59 -4.34
CA GLU A 34 -6.57 7.95 -5.57
C GLU A 34 -5.10 7.52 -5.51
N GLN A 35 -4.25 8.39 -4.96
CA GLN A 35 -2.82 8.12 -4.79
C GLN A 35 -2.59 7.02 -3.74
N LYS A 36 -3.36 7.02 -2.64
CA LYS A 36 -3.33 5.96 -1.64
C LYS A 36 -3.69 4.60 -2.26
N LEU A 37 -4.77 4.56 -3.05
CA LEU A 37 -5.20 3.34 -3.75
C LEU A 37 -4.11 2.85 -4.72
N HIS A 38 -3.46 3.75 -5.45
CA HIS A 38 -2.35 3.37 -6.34
C HIS A 38 -1.15 2.80 -5.57
N ALA A 39 -0.71 3.49 -4.50
CA ALA A 39 0.40 3.02 -3.66
C ALA A 39 0.09 1.66 -3.01
N GLU A 40 -1.13 1.47 -2.52
CA GLU A 40 -1.62 0.19 -1.98
C GLU A 40 -1.53 -0.92 -3.02
N ASN A 41 -1.99 -0.67 -4.26
CA ASN A 41 -1.92 -1.66 -5.33
C ASN A 41 -0.47 -2.03 -5.70
N LEU A 42 0.43 -1.05 -5.77
CA LEU A 42 1.85 -1.31 -6.02
C LEU A 42 2.49 -2.15 -4.93
N LEU A 43 2.15 -1.87 -3.66
CA LEU A 43 2.65 -2.65 -2.52
C LEU A 43 2.06 -4.05 -2.51
N ALA A 44 0.76 -4.20 -2.74
CA ALA A 44 0.10 -5.51 -2.80
C ALA A 44 0.67 -6.39 -3.92
N ALA A 45 1.03 -5.80 -5.07
CA ALA A 45 1.66 -6.51 -6.18
C ALA A 45 3.07 -7.04 -5.82
N LYS A 46 3.76 -6.42 -4.86
CA LYS A 46 5.07 -6.86 -4.36
C LYS A 46 4.96 -7.93 -3.27
N VAL A 47 3.77 -8.21 -2.73
CA VAL A 47 3.57 -9.26 -1.72
C VAL A 47 3.44 -10.63 -2.42
N PRO A 48 4.34 -11.58 -2.16
CA PRO A 48 4.22 -12.95 -2.69
C PRO A 48 3.01 -13.66 -2.07
N ALA A 49 2.30 -14.48 -2.86
CA ALA A 49 1.08 -15.15 -2.36
C ALA A 49 1.38 -16.21 -1.30
N ASP A 50 2.51 -16.88 -1.45
CA ASP A 50 3.11 -17.85 -0.56
C ASP A 50 3.55 -17.27 0.79
N GLN A 51 3.62 -15.94 0.92
CA GLN A 51 3.96 -15.26 2.18
C GLN A 51 2.74 -14.88 3.03
N LEU A 52 1.51 -15.08 2.55
CA LEU A 52 0.28 -14.85 3.33
C LEU A 52 -0.09 -16.08 4.18
N ILE A 53 0.84 -16.53 5.03
CA ILE A 53 0.61 -17.64 5.94
C ILE A 53 0.16 -17.08 7.28
N ALA A 54 -1.05 -17.44 7.73
CA ALA A 54 -1.56 -16.97 9.01
C ALA A 54 -0.62 -17.35 10.17
N GLY A 55 -0.40 -16.43 11.10
CA GLY A 55 0.52 -16.59 12.23
C GLY A 55 1.97 -16.19 11.92
N THR A 56 2.30 -15.90 10.66
CA THR A 56 3.62 -15.36 10.31
C THR A 56 3.62 -13.83 10.33
N LYS A 57 4.80 -13.27 10.06
CA LYS A 57 5.06 -11.86 9.98
C LYS A 57 5.61 -11.54 8.59
N LEU A 58 5.01 -10.57 7.92
CA LEU A 58 5.47 -10.07 6.63
C LEU A 58 6.25 -8.77 6.83
N GLU A 59 7.46 -8.73 6.30
CA GLU A 59 8.30 -7.54 6.36
C GLU A 59 8.11 -6.66 5.13
N PHE A 60 7.80 -5.39 5.36
CA PHE A 60 7.81 -4.37 4.33
C PHE A 60 9.04 -3.48 4.49
N ASN A 61 9.87 -3.46 3.45
CA ASN A 61 10.99 -2.53 3.37
C ASN A 61 10.46 -1.08 3.23
N PRO A 62 10.83 -0.16 4.14
CA PRO A 62 10.48 1.26 4.05
C PRO A 62 10.80 1.89 2.68
N ASP A 63 11.90 1.50 2.04
CA ASP A 63 12.29 2.03 0.74
C ASP A 63 11.29 1.65 -0.35
N ASN A 64 10.77 0.41 -0.31
CA ASN A 64 9.74 -0.04 -1.24
C ASN A 64 8.43 0.75 -1.05
N ILE A 65 8.11 1.13 0.18
CA ILE A 65 6.94 1.96 0.49
C ILE A 65 7.15 3.38 -0.04
N LEU A 66 8.32 3.96 0.19
CA LEU A 66 8.65 5.29 -0.34
C LEU A 66 8.62 5.32 -1.87
N ILE A 67 9.12 4.27 -2.54
CA ILE A 67 9.04 4.13 -4.00
C ILE A 67 7.58 4.11 -4.46
N ALA A 68 6.70 3.35 -3.78
CA ALA A 68 5.28 3.28 -4.11
C ALA A 68 4.57 4.63 -3.91
N ILE A 69 4.88 5.33 -2.81
CA ILE A 69 4.36 6.68 -2.51
C ILE A 69 4.83 7.67 -3.58
N THR A 70 6.12 7.65 -3.93
CA THR A 70 6.69 8.53 -4.95
C THR A 70 6.07 8.28 -6.32
N ALA A 71 5.83 7.02 -6.67
CA ALA A 71 5.12 6.67 -7.89
C ALA A 71 3.67 7.19 -7.88
N ALA A 72 2.97 7.06 -6.75
CA ALA A 72 1.61 7.57 -6.59
C ALA A 72 1.52 9.10 -6.68
N GLN A 73 2.50 9.82 -6.14
CA GLN A 73 2.55 11.30 -6.22
C GLN A 73 2.75 11.80 -7.66
N LYS A 74 3.36 10.99 -8.53
CA LYS A 74 3.61 11.31 -9.94
C LYS A 74 2.43 11.00 -10.87
N LEU A 75 1.30 10.54 -10.34
CA LEU A 75 0.13 10.24 -11.16
C LEU A 75 -0.40 11.49 -11.87
N THR A 76 -0.66 11.36 -13.16
CA THR A 76 -1.27 12.42 -13.96
C THR A 76 -2.77 12.54 -13.67
N PRO A 77 -3.42 13.69 -13.97
CA PRO A 77 -4.86 13.85 -13.77
C PRO A 77 -5.71 12.76 -14.44
N SER A 78 -5.31 12.30 -15.63
CA SER A 78 -5.98 11.20 -16.34
C SER A 78 -5.84 9.87 -15.60
N GLN A 79 -4.67 9.59 -15.00
CA GLN A 79 -4.48 8.39 -14.18
C GLN A 79 -5.27 8.48 -12.87
N LEU A 80 -5.27 9.64 -12.21
CA LEU A 80 -6.08 9.88 -11.01
C LEU A 80 -7.58 9.63 -11.29
N ALA A 81 -8.09 10.09 -12.44
CA ALA A 81 -9.48 9.85 -12.83
C ALA A 81 -9.82 8.36 -12.96
N LYS A 82 -8.88 7.52 -13.41
CA LYS A 82 -9.06 6.06 -13.46
C LYS A 82 -9.21 5.48 -12.06
N TYR A 83 -8.36 5.89 -11.11
CA TYR A 83 -8.45 5.42 -9.71
C TYR A 83 -9.73 5.91 -9.02
N ARG A 84 -10.17 7.13 -9.32
CA ARG A 84 -11.43 7.69 -8.81
C ARG A 84 -12.65 6.83 -9.17
N ALA A 85 -12.64 6.15 -10.32
CA ALA A 85 -13.73 5.26 -10.72
C ALA A 85 -13.91 4.06 -9.78
N TYR A 86 -12.83 3.63 -9.09
CA TYR A 86 -12.84 2.51 -8.13
C TYR A 86 -13.12 2.93 -6.69
N LEU A 87 -13.22 4.23 -6.41
CA LEU A 87 -13.49 4.80 -5.09
C LEU A 87 -14.94 5.24 -4.91
N LYS A 88 -15.82 4.92 -5.87
CA LYS A 88 -17.24 5.27 -5.86
C LYS A 88 -18.05 4.31 -5.00
#